data_AF-A0A956X0S4-F1
#
_entry.id   AF-A0A956X0S4-F1
#
_cell.length_a   1.000
_cell.length_b   1.000
_cell.length_c   1.000
_cell.angle_alpha   90.00
_cell.angle_beta   90.00
_cell.angle_gamma   90.00
#
_symmetry.space_group_name_H-M   'P 1'
#
loop_
_entity.id
_entity.type
_entity.pdbx_description
1 polymer ?
#
loop_
_entity_poly.entity_id
_entity_poly.type
_entity_poly.pdbx_seq_one_letter_code
_entity_poly.pdbx_strand_id
1 'polypeptide(L)'
;PDLNRIALDQAAAGFMLGPLVTHASVTASPLLVERAFPLARACWEVGAPQIRNRGTVAGNLITASPANDTITPLWALDGAVTLSSQARGDRRLPFDQFFRGVRRTALEADEMLTGIHLRALPATARGTFIKLGLRRAQA
;
A
#
# COMPACT_ATOMS: atom_id res chain seq x y z
N PRO A 1 6.99 17.31 7.36
CA PRO A 1 6.18 16.50 8.32
C PRO A 1 6.13 15.03 7.87
N ASP A 2 6.11 14.11 8.86
CA ASP A 2 6.32 12.64 8.84
C ASP A 2 5.45 11.75 7.92
N LEU A 3 4.98 12.27 6.78
CA LEU A 3 4.06 11.58 5.87
C LEU A 3 4.73 10.50 5.01
N ASN A 4 6.05 10.39 5.00
CA ASN A 4 6.82 9.38 4.26
C ASN A 4 7.37 8.26 5.17
N ARG A 5 6.84 8.10 6.38
CA ARG A 5 7.31 7.11 7.35
C ARG A 5 6.73 5.72 7.13
N ILE A 6 7.52 4.70 7.44
CA ILE A 6 7.09 3.31 7.63
C ILE A 6 7.19 3.03 9.13
N ALA A 7 6.08 2.74 9.80
CA ALA A 7 6.03 2.53 11.24
C ALA A 7 5.48 1.13 11.56
N LEU A 8 5.83 0.60 12.73
CA LEU A 8 5.19 -0.59 13.28
C LEU A 8 3.83 -0.18 13.87
N ASP A 9 2.77 -0.87 13.47
CA ASP A 9 1.45 -0.76 14.08
C ASP A 9 1.35 -1.83 15.17
N GLN A 10 1.72 -1.47 16.40
CA GLN A 10 1.79 -2.42 17.53
C GLN A 10 0.42 -2.99 17.89
N ALA A 11 -0.65 -2.20 17.73
CA ALA A 11 -2.02 -2.65 18.00
C ALA A 11 -2.48 -3.74 17.03
N ALA A 12 -2.00 -3.70 15.78
CA ALA A 12 -2.37 -4.64 14.73
C ALA A 12 -1.30 -5.70 14.40
N ALA A 13 -0.20 -5.76 15.17
CA ALA A 13 0.97 -6.58 14.89
C ALA A 13 1.44 -6.45 13.42
N GLY A 14 1.47 -5.21 12.91
CA GLY A 14 1.61 -4.92 11.49
C GLY A 14 2.46 -3.70 11.19
N PHE A 15 2.22 -3.11 10.02
CA PHE A 15 2.87 -1.90 9.55
C PHE A 15 1.84 -0.83 9.22
N MET A 16 2.26 0.42 9.40
CA MET A 16 1.59 1.59 8.86
C MET A 16 2.53 2.31 7.90
N LEU A 17 2.08 2.55 6.67
CA LEU A 17 2.77 3.33 5.65
C LEU A 17 2.10 4.70 5.55
N GLY A 18 2.89 5.76 5.68
CA GLY A 18 2.43 7.12 5.40
C GLY A 18 2.12 7.33 3.91
N PRO A 19 1.33 8.37 3.56
CA PRO A 19 0.84 8.55 2.19
C PRO A 19 1.92 8.94 1.17
N LEU A 20 3.08 9.41 1.64
CA LEU A 20 4.22 9.76 0.81
C LEU A 20 5.27 8.63 0.74
N VAL A 21 5.00 7.45 1.30
CA VAL A 21 5.87 6.29 1.13
C VAL A 21 5.87 5.86 -0.34
N THR A 22 7.03 5.95 -0.98
CA THR A 22 7.21 5.56 -2.38
C THR A 22 7.35 4.05 -2.53
N HIS A 23 7.09 3.53 -3.74
CA HIS A 23 7.39 2.13 -4.05
C HIS A 23 8.86 1.80 -3.79
N ALA A 24 9.78 2.72 -4.12
CA ALA A 24 11.20 2.57 -3.84
C ALA A 24 11.49 2.46 -2.32
N SER A 25 10.86 3.31 -1.51
CA SER A 25 10.98 3.27 -0.05
C SER A 25 10.53 1.93 0.54
N VAL A 26 9.46 1.33 -0.01
CA VAL A 26 9.03 -0.02 0.39
C VAL A 26 10.11 -1.05 0.06
N THR A 27 10.63 -1.04 -1.17
CA THR A 27 11.63 -2.03 -1.59
C THR A 27 12.96 -1.91 -0.84
N ALA A 28 13.29 -0.70 -0.36
CA ALA A 28 14.49 -0.43 0.41
C ALA A 28 14.34 -0.70 1.92
N SER A 29 13.12 -0.95 2.41
CA SER A 29 12.85 -1.19 3.82
C SER A 29 13.17 -2.64 4.21
N PRO A 30 14.19 -2.92 5.05
CA PRO A 30 14.51 -4.28 5.45
C PRO A 30 13.33 -4.96 6.18
N LEU A 31 12.61 -4.21 7.00
CA LEU A 31 11.43 -4.70 7.73
C LEU A 31 10.30 -5.16 6.80
N LEU A 32 9.99 -4.38 5.76
CA LEU A 32 8.95 -4.77 4.80
C LEU A 32 9.42 -5.88 3.87
N VAL A 33 10.70 -5.92 3.50
CA VAL A 33 11.27 -7.05 2.75
C VAL A 33 11.19 -8.34 3.56
N GLU A 34 11.48 -8.29 4.86
CA GLU A 34 11.45 -9.47 5.72
C GLU A 34 10.02 -9.94 6.04
N ARG A 35 9.13 -9.01 6.42
CA ARG A 35 7.83 -9.34 7.02
C ARG A 35 6.60 -8.93 6.19
N ALA A 36 6.80 -8.34 5.02
CA ALA A 36 5.75 -8.00 4.06
C ALA A 36 6.22 -8.23 2.61
N PHE A 37 7.01 -9.28 2.39
CA PHE A 37 7.68 -9.55 1.11
C PHE A 37 6.77 -9.51 -0.14
N PRO A 38 5.50 -9.99 -0.12
CA PRO A 38 4.58 -9.81 -1.25
C PRO A 38 4.45 -8.35 -1.70
N LEU A 39 4.34 -7.41 -0.75
CA LEU A 39 4.22 -5.99 -1.04
C LEU A 39 5.53 -5.43 -1.60
N ALA A 40 6.67 -5.81 -1.02
CA ALA A 40 7.98 -5.40 -1.51
C ALA A 40 8.22 -5.90 -2.95
N ARG A 41 7.87 -7.16 -3.24
CA ARG A 41 7.92 -7.74 -4.59
C ARG A 41 7.01 -6.99 -5.56
N ALA A 42 5.76 -6.72 -5.20
CA ALA A 42 4.87 -5.95 -6.07
C ALA A 42 5.41 -4.53 -6.33
N CYS A 43 5.88 -3.83 -5.29
CA CYS A 43 6.47 -2.50 -5.46
C CYS A 43 7.68 -2.52 -6.39
N TRP A 44 8.49 -3.58 -6.38
CA TRP A 44 9.63 -3.73 -7.30
C TRP A 44 9.21 -3.88 -8.77
N GLU A 45 8.09 -4.55 -9.03
CA GLU A 45 7.53 -4.78 -10.37
C GLU A 45 6.77 -3.56 -10.93
N VAL A 46 6.53 -2.52 -10.12
CA VAL A 46 5.86 -1.29 -10.58
C VAL A 46 6.78 -0.51 -11.52
N GLY A 47 6.36 -0.41 -12.78
CA GLY A 47 6.95 0.47 -13.79
C GLY A 47 8.49 0.43 -13.89
N ALA A 48 9.08 1.58 -14.19
CA ALA A 48 10.53 1.77 -14.20
C ALA A 48 11.02 2.35 -12.86
N PRO A 49 12.34 2.26 -12.54
CA PRO A 49 12.90 2.84 -11.32
C PRO A 49 12.51 4.31 -11.08
N GLN A 50 12.44 5.12 -12.14
CA GLN A 50 12.04 6.53 -12.11
C GLN A 50 10.60 6.70 -11.61
N ILE A 51 9.70 5.80 -12.03
CA ILE A 51 8.31 5.77 -11.56
C ILE A 51 8.29 5.37 -10.09
N ARG A 52 9.04 4.34 -9.67
CA ARG A 52 9.07 3.88 -8.27
C ARG A 52 9.61 4.91 -7.29
N ASN A 53 10.55 5.74 -7.73
CA ASN A 53 11.14 6.80 -6.91
C ASN A 53 10.19 7.98 -6.66
N ARG A 54 9.09 8.11 -7.44
CA ARG A 54 8.12 9.21 -7.30
C ARG A 54 6.71 8.73 -6.96
N GLY A 55 6.30 7.58 -7.47
CA GLY A 55 5.01 6.98 -7.23
C GLY A 55 4.89 6.47 -5.80
N THR A 56 3.83 6.89 -5.12
CA THR A 56 3.53 6.47 -3.76
C THR A 56 2.59 5.29 -3.74
N VAL A 57 2.71 4.45 -2.70
CA VAL A 57 1.78 3.33 -2.49
C VAL A 57 0.35 3.86 -2.33
N ALA A 58 0.18 4.99 -1.65
CA ALA A 58 -1.13 5.63 -1.50
C ALA A 58 -1.69 6.10 -2.83
N GLY A 59 -0.91 6.81 -3.65
CA GLY A 59 -1.34 7.27 -4.98
C GLY A 59 -1.74 6.11 -5.89
N ASN A 60 -0.98 5.02 -5.85
CA ASN A 60 -1.30 3.78 -6.54
C ASN A 60 -2.65 3.20 -6.05
N LEU A 61 -2.80 3.08 -4.73
CA LEU A 61 -4.00 2.51 -4.09
C LEU A 61 -5.27 3.32 -4.37
N ILE A 62 -5.24 4.66 -4.19
CA ILE A 62 -6.41 5.51 -4.38
C ILE A 62 -6.85 5.61 -5.85
N THR A 63 -5.93 5.35 -6.79
CA THR A 63 -6.29 5.24 -8.22
C THR A 63 -7.29 4.11 -8.46
N ALA A 64 -7.31 3.08 -7.61
CA ALA A 64 -8.25 1.96 -7.65
C ALA A 64 -8.37 1.29 -9.03
N SER A 65 -7.26 1.21 -9.77
CA SER A 65 -7.17 0.42 -11.00
C SER A 65 -7.00 -1.07 -10.64
N PRO A 66 -7.77 -1.99 -11.25
CA PRO A 66 -7.55 -3.43 -11.09
C PRO A 66 -6.15 -3.89 -11.53
N ALA A 67 -5.48 -3.11 -12.37
CA ALA A 67 -4.12 -3.39 -12.85
C ALA A 67 -3.00 -2.90 -11.92
N ASN A 68 -3.34 -2.26 -10.79
CA ASN A 68 -2.34 -1.77 -9.85
C ASN A 68 -1.75 -2.93 -9.02
N ASP A 69 -0.48 -3.23 -9.26
CA ASP A 69 0.21 -4.38 -8.67
C ASP A 69 0.18 -4.40 -7.14
N THR A 70 0.22 -3.25 -6.47
CA THR A 70 0.33 -3.20 -5.00
C THR A 70 -0.99 -3.43 -4.27
N ILE A 71 -2.14 -3.34 -4.94
CA ILE A 71 -3.44 -3.56 -4.28
C ILE A 71 -3.59 -5.03 -3.86
N THR A 72 -3.22 -5.97 -4.71
CA THR A 72 -3.33 -7.42 -4.44
C THR A 72 -2.59 -7.88 -3.17
N PRO A 73 -1.28 -7.61 -2.99
CA PRO A 73 -0.59 -8.00 -1.76
C PRO A 73 -1.06 -7.21 -0.53
N LEU A 74 -1.50 -5.95 -0.68
CA LEU A 74 -2.08 -5.22 0.45
C LEU A 74 -3.39 -5.88 0.91
N TRP A 75 -4.23 -6.33 -0.03
CA TRP A 75 -5.46 -7.07 0.30
C TRP A 75 -5.15 -8.40 0.97
N ALA A 76 -4.18 -9.16 0.45
CA ALA A 76 -3.75 -10.43 1.00
C ALA A 76 -3.11 -10.30 2.41
N LEU A 77 -2.66 -9.10 2.78
CA LEU A 77 -2.10 -8.77 4.09
C LEU A 77 -3.10 -7.99 4.95
N ASP A 78 -4.40 -8.24 4.78
CA ASP A 78 -5.49 -7.66 5.59
C ASP A 78 -5.47 -6.11 5.60
N GLY A 79 -5.31 -5.53 4.42
CA GLY A 79 -5.15 -4.09 4.22
C GLY A 79 -6.31 -3.23 4.72
N ALA A 80 -5.96 -2.08 5.30
CA ALA A 80 -6.90 -1.01 5.65
C ALA A 80 -6.29 0.37 5.38
N VAL A 81 -7.12 1.40 5.27
CA VAL A 81 -6.67 2.79 5.12
C VAL A 81 -7.19 3.66 6.25
N THR A 82 -6.42 4.67 6.64
CA THR A 82 -6.88 5.79 7.46
C THR A 82 -7.10 6.99 6.56
N LEU A 83 -8.30 7.56 6.64
CA LEU A 83 -8.73 8.76 5.93
C LEU A 83 -8.95 9.86 6.95
N SER A 84 -8.41 11.04 6.69
CA SER A 84 -8.49 12.21 7.56
C SER A 84 -9.22 13.33 6.85
N SER A 85 -10.25 13.87 7.50
CA SER A 85 -10.92 15.12 7.14
C SER A 85 -10.73 16.12 8.26
N GLN A 86 -10.47 17.39 7.92
CA GLN A 86 -10.38 18.44 8.93
C GLN A 86 -11.71 18.64 9.68
N ALA A 87 -12.84 18.50 8.98
CA ALA A 87 -14.16 18.75 9.55
C ALA A 87 -14.74 17.53 10.29
N ARG A 88 -14.41 16.31 9.83
CA ARG A 88 -15.02 15.06 10.31
C ARG A 88 -14.07 14.21 11.16
N GLY A 89 -12.79 14.56 11.20
CA GLY A 89 -11.75 13.79 11.89
C GLY A 89 -11.27 12.59 11.08
N ASP A 90 -10.72 11.61 11.78
CA ASP A 90 -10.13 10.41 11.19
C ASP A 90 -11.11 9.24 11.19
N ARG A 91 -11.12 8.47 10.10
CA ARG A 91 -11.79 7.16 10.05
C ARG A 91 -10.89 6.12 9.39
N ARG A 92 -10.98 4.89 9.87
CA ARG A 92 -10.26 3.74 9.31
C ARG A 92 -11.24 2.83 8.58
N LEU A 93 -10.92 2.46 7.35
CA LEU A 93 -11.74 1.57 6.52
C LEU A 93 -10.92 0.35 6.08
N PRO A 94 -11.41 -0.88 6.29
CA PRO A 94 -10.87 -2.06 5.61
C PRO A 94 -11.13 -1.97 4.10
N PHE A 95 -10.37 -2.72 3.30
CA PHE A 95 -10.39 -2.59 1.85
C PHE A 95 -11.73 -2.94 1.18
N ASP A 96 -12.48 -3.90 1.74
CA ASP A 96 -13.83 -4.25 1.29
C ASP A 96 -14.85 -3.10 1.43
N GLN A 97 -14.59 -2.17 2.36
CA GLN A 97 -15.37 -0.94 2.53
C GLN A 97 -14.76 0.26 1.80
N PHE A 98 -13.45 0.25 1.54
CA PHE A 98 -12.78 1.34 0.85
C PHE A 98 -12.97 1.29 -0.67
N PHE A 99 -12.87 0.14 -1.31
CA PHE A 99 -13.01 0.03 -2.77
C PHE A 99 -14.48 -0.14 -3.19
N ARG A 100 -14.94 0.68 -4.13
CA ARG A 100 -16.34 0.71 -4.63
C ARG A 100 -16.48 0.32 -6.11
N GLY A 101 -15.40 -0.22 -6.68
CA GLY A 101 -15.30 -0.64 -8.07
C GLY A 101 -14.11 -0.02 -8.79
N VAL A 102 -14.06 -0.21 -10.11
CA VAL A 102 -12.96 0.28 -10.96
C VAL A 102 -12.86 1.79 -10.86
N ARG A 103 -11.68 2.29 -10.42
CA ARG A 103 -11.39 3.72 -10.23
C ARG A 103 -12.36 4.44 -9.29
N ARG A 104 -12.98 3.70 -8.36
CA ARG A 104 -13.90 4.26 -7.36
C ARG A 104 -13.53 3.78 -5.96
N THR A 105 -13.37 4.74 -5.05
CA THR A 105 -13.10 4.50 -3.63
C THR A 105 -14.17 5.18 -2.77
N ALA A 106 -14.13 4.93 -1.47
CA ALA A 106 -14.94 5.62 -0.46
C ALA A 106 -14.29 6.93 0.03
N LEU A 107 -13.23 7.41 -0.63
CA LEU A 107 -12.57 8.67 -0.31
C LEU A 107 -13.48 9.84 -0.69
N GLU A 108 -13.82 10.68 0.29
CA GLU A 108 -14.64 11.87 0.06
C GLU A 108 -13.80 13.08 -0.35
N ALA A 109 -14.44 14.11 -0.91
CA ALA A 109 -13.76 15.29 -1.44
C ALA A 109 -12.99 16.11 -0.38
N ASP A 110 -13.40 16.03 0.89
CA ASP A 110 -12.76 16.68 2.03
C ASP A 110 -11.79 15.75 2.79
N GLU A 111 -11.49 14.55 2.26
CA GLU A 111 -10.61 13.58 2.89
C GLU A 111 -9.25 13.45 2.19
N MET A 112 -8.23 13.17 2.99
CA MET A 112 -6.94 12.68 2.51
C MET A 112 -6.66 11.31 3.12
N LEU A 113 -6.08 10.40 2.32
CA LEU A 113 -5.49 9.20 2.87
C LEU A 113 -4.22 9.58 3.65
N THR A 114 -4.16 9.19 4.92
CA THR A 114 -3.04 9.51 5.84
C THR A 114 -2.31 8.28 6.37
N GLY A 115 -2.86 7.08 6.16
CA GLY A 115 -2.18 5.84 6.50
C GLY A 115 -2.68 4.64 5.69
N ILE A 116 -1.77 3.74 5.34
CA ILE A 116 -2.07 2.40 4.82
C ILE A 116 -1.59 1.40 5.85
N HIS A 117 -2.48 0.53 6.29
CA HIS A 117 -2.19 -0.48 7.29
C HIS A 117 -2.17 -1.85 6.64
N LEU A 118 -1.22 -2.69 7.06
CA LEU A 118 -1.14 -4.08 6.63
C LEU A 118 -0.60 -4.94 7.78
N ARG A 119 -1.01 -6.20 7.80
CA ARG A 119 -0.49 -7.20 8.72
C ARG A 119 0.95 -7.55 8.36
N ALA A 120 1.78 -7.74 9.38
CA ALA A 120 3.10 -8.32 9.20
C ALA A 120 2.99 -9.85 9.18
N LEU A 121 3.67 -10.50 8.23
CA LEU A 121 3.83 -11.94 8.26
C LEU A 121 4.57 -12.34 9.54
N PRO A 122 4.11 -13.41 10.23
CA PRO A 122 4.87 -13.99 11.34
C PRO A 122 6.17 -14.62 10.80
N ALA A 123 7.16 -14.80 11.67
CA ALA A 123 8.45 -15.40 11.30
C ALA A 123 8.32 -16.81 10.71
N THR A 124 7.22 -17.51 10.98
CA THR A 124 6.89 -18.85 10.46
C THR A 124 6.20 -18.85 9.10
N ALA A 125 5.83 -17.69 8.56
CA ALA A 125 5.16 -17.57 7.26
C ALA A 125 6.05 -16.89 6.22
N ARG A 126 5.83 -17.23 4.95
CA ARG A 126 6.41 -16.55 3.80
C ARG A 126 5.30 -16.30 2.78
N GLY A 127 5.41 -15.22 2.04
CA GLY A 127 4.52 -14.91 0.93
C GLY A 127 5.32 -14.33 -0.22
N THR A 128 4.77 -14.37 -1.44
CA THR A 128 5.37 -13.72 -2.60
C THR A 128 4.29 -13.08 -3.47
N PHE A 129 4.72 -12.27 -4.43
CA PHE A 129 3.87 -11.72 -5.49
C PHE A 129 4.46 -12.11 -6.84
N ILE A 130 3.58 -12.55 -7.75
CA ILE A 130 3.93 -12.93 -9.11
C ILE A 130 3.05 -12.12 -10.06
N LYS A 131 3.68 -11.29 -10.89
CA LYS A 131 3.01 -10.54 -11.96
C LYS A 131 3.06 -11.38 -13.23
N LEU A 132 1.89 -11.74 -13.75
CA LEU A 132 1.78 -12.31 -15.08
C LEU A 132 1.54 -11.18 -16.08
N GLY A 133 2.50 -10.95 -16.97
CA GLY A 133 2.42 -9.92 -18.00
C GLY A 133 3.08 -10.38 -19.30
N LEU A 134 2.71 -9.75 -20.41
CA LEU A 134 3.26 -10.06 -21.73
C LEU A 134 4.75 -9.69 -21.87
N ARG A 135 5.28 -8.86 -20.97
CA ARG A 135 6.68 -8.41 -20.92
C ARG A 135 7.18 -8.34 -19.48
N ARG A 136 8.49 -8.57 -19.29
CA ARG A 136 9.16 -8.60 -17.97
C ARG A 136 9.44 -7.20 -17.37
N ALA A 137 9.26 -6.12 -18.13
CA ALA A 137 9.50 -4.75 -17.66
C ALA A 137 8.52 -3.74 -18.31
N GLN A 138 8.25 -2.64 -17.60
CA GLN A 138 7.39 -1.53 -18.05
C GLN A 138 5.91 -1.90 -18.33
N ALA A 139 5.34 -2.90 -17.66
CA ALA A 139 3.91 -3.20 -17.75
C ALA A 139 3.10 -2.40 -16.73
#